data_AF-A0A7G8BSD6-F1
#
_entry.id   AF-A0A7G8BSD6-F1
#
_cell.length_a   1.000
_cell.length_b   1.000
_cell.length_c   1.000
_cell.angle_alpha   90.00
_cell.angle_beta   90.00
_cell.angle_gamma   90.00
#
_symmetry.space_group_name_H-M   'P 1'
#
loop_
_entity.id
_entity.type
_entity.pdbx_description
1 polymer ?
#
loop_
_entity_poly.entity_id
_entity_poly.type
_entity_poly.pdbx_seq_one_letter_code
_entity_poly.pdbx_strand_id
1 'polypeptide(L)'
;MLIGNRQVSFCFRRLNLLVTVLLAMSVMSLAAQTLEIKLVDGRNGRPMVGTSAYVNVWVGGERKEAIAIPTDDHGVARLQLTLNPNEENISISTGHGTIVEKHPVVKYDASFRINAPYVLCGAGGNRSWLALKNFSTKEVLDHGYASANTCGKVTASPRPGQVILFVRPLTFLEKMKQ
;
A
#
# COMPACT_ATOMS: atom_id res chain seq x y z
N MET A 1 -13.84 78.00 -15.16
CA MET A 1 -14.29 76.80 -15.90
C MET A 1 -13.30 75.68 -15.57
N LEU A 2 -13.67 74.78 -14.65
CA LEU A 2 -12.83 73.70 -14.14
C LEU A 2 -13.11 72.43 -14.97
N ILE A 3 -12.09 71.84 -15.59
CA ILE A 3 -12.20 70.50 -16.19
C ILE A 3 -11.39 69.54 -15.33
N GLY A 4 -12.10 68.51 -14.85
CA GLY A 4 -11.68 67.61 -13.80
C GLY A 4 -10.75 66.51 -14.26
N ASN A 5 -9.91 66.13 -13.31
CA ASN A 5 -8.95 65.03 -13.35
C ASN A 5 -9.56 63.87 -12.55
N ARG A 6 -9.88 62.70 -13.15
CA ARG A 6 -10.22 61.49 -12.37
C ARG A 6 -9.87 60.16 -13.06
N GLN A 7 -8.86 59.55 -12.45
CA GLN A 7 -8.76 58.14 -12.06
C GLN A 7 -8.74 57.04 -13.13
N VAL A 8 -7.52 56.61 -13.45
CA VAL A 8 -7.21 55.24 -13.86
C VAL A 8 -6.49 54.56 -12.69
N SER A 9 -7.22 53.95 -11.75
CA SER A 9 -6.59 53.14 -10.70
C SER A 9 -7.58 52.16 -10.05
N PHE A 10 -8.11 51.21 -10.82
CA PHE A 10 -8.97 50.16 -10.24
C PHE A 10 -8.75 48.72 -10.77
N CYS A 11 -7.97 48.50 -11.84
CA CYS A 11 -7.79 47.14 -12.38
C CYS A 11 -6.60 46.33 -11.83
N PHE A 12 -5.57 46.95 -11.25
CA PHE A 12 -4.36 46.22 -10.84
C PHE A 12 -4.47 45.45 -9.50
N ARG A 13 -5.49 45.73 -8.68
CA ARG A 13 -5.57 45.18 -7.31
C ARG A 13 -6.22 43.80 -7.22
N ARG A 14 -7.05 43.40 -8.19
CA ARG A 14 -7.77 42.11 -8.17
C ARG A 14 -6.97 40.94 -8.75
N LEU A 15 -5.97 41.21 -9.61
CA LEU A 15 -5.18 40.17 -10.26
C LEU A 15 -4.14 39.54 -9.31
N ASN A 16 -3.52 40.34 -8.44
CA ASN A 16 -2.56 39.84 -7.45
C ASN A 16 -3.17 38.96 -6.36
N LEU A 17 -4.48 39.09 -6.10
CA LEU A 17 -5.17 38.32 -5.06
C LEU A 17 -5.56 36.91 -5.55
N LEU A 18 -5.74 36.74 -6.86
CA LEU A 18 -5.99 35.42 -7.48
C LEU A 18 -4.71 34.57 -7.55
N VAL A 19 -3.56 35.19 -7.79
CA VAL A 19 -2.27 34.49 -7.86
C VAL A 19 -1.83 33.96 -6.49
N THR A 20 -2.08 34.69 -5.40
CA THR A 20 -1.75 34.21 -4.05
C THR A 20 -2.65 33.08 -3.55
N VAL A 21 -3.94 33.05 -3.95
CA VAL A 21 -4.85 31.94 -3.61
C VAL A 21 -4.46 30.65 -4.36
N LEU A 22 -3.99 30.75 -5.60
CA LEU A 22 -3.55 29.58 -6.38
C LEU A 22 -2.21 28.98 -5.89
N LEU A 23 -1.30 29.78 -5.32
CA LEU A 23 -0.04 29.29 -4.73
C LEU A 23 -0.20 28.68 -3.32
N ALA A 24 -1.27 28.99 -2.59
CA ALA A 24 -1.51 28.46 -1.25
C ALA A 24 -2.04 27.01 -1.24
N MET A 25 -2.52 26.50 -2.38
CA MET A 25 -3.12 25.16 -2.50
C MET A 25 -2.11 24.04 -2.73
N SER A 26 -0.82 24.33 -2.93
CA SER A 26 0.19 23.33 -3.28
C SER A 26 0.95 22.72 -2.11
N VAL A 27 0.58 23.02 -0.85
CA VAL A 27 1.15 22.30 0.30
C VAL A 27 0.24 21.11 0.61
N MET A 28 0.27 20.11 -0.28
CA MET A 28 -0.22 18.78 0.09
C MET A 28 0.72 18.27 1.18
N SER A 29 0.26 18.38 2.43
CA SER A 29 0.90 17.73 3.56
C SER A 29 1.17 16.28 3.16
N LEU A 30 2.43 15.85 3.24
CA LEU A 30 2.84 14.45 3.14
C LEU A 30 2.29 13.74 4.40
N ALA A 31 0.98 13.61 4.48
CA ALA A 31 0.31 12.82 5.49
C ALA A 31 0.72 11.35 5.28
N ALA A 32 0.80 10.59 6.37
CA ALA A 32 1.12 9.17 6.36
C ALA A 32 0.42 8.46 5.19
N GLN A 33 1.21 7.76 4.37
CA GLN A 33 0.73 7.15 3.14
C GLN A 33 0.31 5.72 3.44
N THR A 34 -0.90 5.34 3.07
CA THR A 34 -1.40 3.98 3.32
C THR A 34 -1.12 3.10 2.10
N LEU A 35 -0.39 2.00 2.32
CA LEU A 35 -0.31 0.89 1.39
C LEU A 35 -1.43 -0.11 1.70
N GLU A 36 -2.20 -0.45 0.66
CA GLU A 36 -3.22 -1.49 0.72
C GLU A 36 -2.73 -2.76 0.01
N ILE A 37 -2.86 -3.90 0.68
CA ILE A 37 -2.46 -5.19 0.14
C ILE A 37 -3.70 -6.07 0.09
N LYS A 38 -4.23 -6.29 -1.11
CA LYS A 38 -5.45 -7.04 -1.35
C LYS A 38 -5.14 -8.46 -1.81
N LEU A 39 -5.67 -9.43 -1.07
CA LEU A 39 -5.61 -10.84 -1.42
C LEU A 39 -6.93 -11.28 -2.07
N VAL A 40 -6.84 -11.82 -3.29
CA VAL A 40 -8.00 -12.25 -4.08
C VAL A 40 -7.81 -13.70 -4.50
N ASP A 41 -8.82 -14.56 -4.31
CA ASP A 41 -8.80 -15.92 -4.88
C ASP A 41 -8.81 -15.82 -6.41
N GLY A 42 -7.70 -16.17 -7.05
CA GLY A 42 -7.54 -16.06 -8.50
C GLY A 42 -8.49 -16.95 -9.30
N ARG A 43 -9.13 -17.94 -8.66
CA ARG A 43 -10.06 -18.86 -9.35
C ARG A 43 -11.44 -18.25 -9.51
N ASN A 44 -11.90 -17.46 -8.54
CA ASN A 44 -13.30 -17.00 -8.46
C ASN A 44 -13.46 -15.50 -8.14
N GLY A 45 -12.37 -14.80 -7.81
CA GLY A 45 -12.36 -13.35 -7.55
C GLY A 45 -12.84 -12.95 -6.16
N ARG A 46 -13.13 -13.91 -5.28
CA ARG A 46 -13.55 -13.63 -3.91
C ARG A 46 -12.37 -13.10 -3.09
N PRO A 47 -12.61 -12.21 -2.12
CA PRO A 47 -11.58 -11.78 -1.19
C PRO A 47 -11.12 -12.95 -0.31
N MET A 48 -9.83 -13.00 0.02
CA MET A 48 -9.31 -13.95 1.01
C MET A 48 -9.56 -13.36 2.40
N VAL A 49 -10.36 -14.03 3.22
CA VAL A 49 -10.82 -13.53 4.53
C VAL A 49 -10.70 -14.63 5.60
N GLY A 50 -10.76 -14.22 6.88
CA GLY A 50 -10.79 -15.13 8.03
C GLY A 50 -9.44 -15.26 8.75
N THR A 51 -9.35 -16.18 9.71
CA THR A 51 -8.22 -16.29 10.66
C THR A 51 -6.89 -16.69 10.03
N SER A 52 -6.91 -17.26 8.82
CA SER A 52 -5.70 -17.62 8.07
C SER A 52 -5.32 -16.61 6.99
N ALA A 53 -6.11 -15.55 6.83
CA ALA A 53 -5.91 -14.53 5.81
C ALA A 53 -5.12 -13.35 6.38
N TYR A 54 -3.82 -13.36 6.10
CA TYR A 54 -2.89 -12.30 6.49
C TYR A 54 -1.77 -12.17 5.44
N VAL A 55 -1.02 -11.08 5.52
CA VAL A 55 0.21 -10.86 4.75
C VAL A 55 1.35 -10.59 5.70
N ASN A 56 2.50 -11.22 5.43
CA ASN A 56 3.75 -10.93 6.09
C ASN A 56 4.46 -9.83 5.33
N VAL A 57 4.79 -8.72 6.00
CA VAL A 57 5.44 -7.57 5.39
C VAL A 57 6.77 -7.27 6.07
N TRP A 58 7.79 -6.99 5.28
CA TRP A 58 9.07 -6.44 5.72
C TRP A 58 9.29 -5.11 5.03
N VAL A 59 9.53 -4.05 5.78
CA VAL A 59 9.85 -2.72 5.23
C VAL A 59 11.34 -2.45 5.40
N GLY A 60 11.99 -2.07 4.30
CA GLY A 60 13.42 -1.82 4.23
C GLY A 60 14.33 -3.05 4.12
N GLY A 61 15.63 -2.75 4.05
CA GLY A 61 16.70 -3.72 3.80
C GLY A 61 17.20 -4.47 5.04
N GLU A 62 16.86 -4.01 6.24
CA GLU A 62 17.28 -4.66 7.48
C GLU A 62 16.58 -6.01 7.67
N ARG A 63 17.29 -6.97 8.28
CA ARG A 63 16.70 -8.26 8.70
C ARG A 63 15.88 -8.05 9.97
N LYS A 64 14.69 -7.47 9.81
CA LYS A 64 13.67 -7.38 10.85
C LYS A 64 12.69 -8.56 10.76
N GLU A 65 11.95 -8.78 11.83
CA GLU A 65 10.84 -9.72 11.85
C GLU A 65 9.74 -9.30 10.88
N ALA A 66 8.96 -10.27 10.41
CA ALA A 66 7.83 -9.98 9.56
C ALA A 66 6.69 -9.39 10.37
N ILE A 67 6.01 -8.41 9.78
CA ILE A 67 4.77 -7.87 10.31
C ILE A 67 3.64 -8.64 9.64
N ALA A 68 2.97 -9.53 10.38
CA ALA A 68 1.73 -10.15 9.93
C ALA A 68 0.59 -9.16 10.08
N ILE A 69 -0.02 -8.81 8.95
CA ILE A 69 -1.16 -7.92 8.86
C ILE A 69 -2.36 -8.75 8.43
N PRO A 70 -3.34 -9.01 9.31
CA PRO A 70 -4.57 -9.69 8.93
C PRO A 70 -5.34 -8.89 7.87
N THR A 71 -5.99 -9.59 6.94
CA THR A 71 -6.91 -8.94 6.00
C THR A 71 -8.26 -8.66 6.67
N ASP A 72 -8.91 -7.58 6.25
CA ASP A 72 -10.31 -7.28 6.59
C ASP A 72 -11.32 -8.20 5.86
N ASP A 73 -12.61 -7.88 6.00
CA ASP A 73 -13.73 -8.55 5.34
C ASP A 73 -13.77 -8.36 3.81
N HIS A 74 -12.96 -7.45 3.28
CA HIS A 74 -12.74 -7.23 1.86
C HIS A 74 -11.43 -7.83 1.34
N GLY A 75 -10.72 -8.59 2.19
CA GLY A 75 -9.45 -9.22 1.86
C GLY A 75 -8.29 -8.23 1.76
N VAL A 76 -8.38 -7.07 2.43
CA VAL A 76 -7.38 -6.01 2.39
C VAL A 76 -6.64 -5.94 3.73
N ALA A 77 -5.32 -6.03 3.67
CA ALA A 77 -4.41 -5.67 4.75
C ALA A 77 -3.87 -4.25 4.52
N ARG A 78 -3.75 -3.44 5.58
CA ARG A 78 -3.33 -2.03 5.47
C ARG A 78 -2.07 -1.77 6.28
N LEU A 79 -1.12 -1.08 5.65
CA LEU A 79 0.14 -0.65 6.24
C LEU A 79 0.25 0.86 6.09
N GLN A 80 0.41 1.59 7.19
CA GLN A 80 0.66 3.03 7.15
C GLN A 80 2.17 3.29 7.14
N LEU A 81 2.62 4.10 6.19
CA LEU A 81 3.99 4.56 6.07
C LEU A 81 4.10 5.99 6.60
N THR A 82 5.08 6.24 7.47
CA THR A 82 5.36 7.56 8.02
C THR A 82 6.83 7.95 7.81
N LEU A 83 7.10 9.25 7.67
CA LEU A 83 8.47 9.78 7.73
C LEU A 83 8.88 10.16 9.17
N ASN A 84 7.91 10.20 10.09
CA ASN A 84 8.13 10.54 11.48
C ASN A 84 8.41 9.28 12.31
N PRO A 85 9.64 9.08 12.83
CA PRO A 85 9.98 7.88 13.59
C PRO A 85 9.20 7.75 14.91
N ASN A 86 8.61 8.84 15.41
CA ASN A 86 7.84 8.84 16.66
C ASN A 86 6.40 8.31 16.47
N GLU A 87 5.97 8.08 15.23
CA GLU A 87 4.64 7.54 14.91
C GLU A 87 4.65 6.02 14.72
N GLU A 88 5.84 5.39 14.72
CA GLU A 88 5.97 3.94 14.61
C GLU A 88 5.28 3.24 15.79
N ASN A 89 4.40 2.27 15.51
CA ASN A 89 3.64 1.55 16.55
C ASN A 89 3.94 0.05 16.60
N ILE A 90 5.02 -0.38 15.92
CA ILE A 90 5.41 -1.79 15.90
C ILE A 90 6.31 -2.07 17.10
N SER A 91 5.88 -3.01 17.92
CA SER A 91 6.68 -3.49 19.05
C SER A 91 7.86 -4.31 18.52
N ILE A 92 9.08 -3.98 18.95
CA ILE A 92 10.26 -4.82 18.71
C ILE A 92 10.06 -6.10 19.52
N SER A 93 9.71 -7.18 18.85
CA SER A 93 9.69 -8.51 19.44
C SER A 93 11.14 -8.95 19.68
N THR A 94 11.46 -9.32 20.92
CA THR A 94 12.79 -9.78 21.35
C THR A 94 13.00 -11.29 21.13
N GLY A 95 12.09 -11.98 20.44
CA GLY A 95 12.18 -13.40 20.16
C GLY A 95 11.72 -13.73 18.75
N HIS A 96 12.22 -14.82 18.17
CA HIS A 96 12.03 -15.26 16.78
C HIS A 96 10.55 -15.51 16.38
N GLY A 97 9.76 -14.44 16.22
CA GLY A 97 8.32 -14.48 16.05
C GLY A 97 7.82 -13.66 14.86
N THR A 98 6.55 -13.82 14.54
CA THR A 98 5.85 -12.93 13.61
C THR A 98 5.05 -11.93 14.43
N ILE A 99 5.23 -10.63 14.18
CA ILE A 99 4.49 -9.59 14.90
C ILE A 99 3.12 -9.45 14.24
N VAL A 100 2.05 -9.78 14.95
CA VAL A 100 0.68 -9.62 14.44
C VAL A 100 0.17 -8.24 14.82
N GLU A 101 -0.01 -7.35 13.84
CA GLU A 101 -0.53 -6.00 14.05
C GLU A 101 -1.57 -5.68 12.97
N LYS A 102 -2.75 -5.19 13.39
CA LYS A 102 -3.87 -4.91 12.49
C LYS A 102 -3.73 -3.56 11.78
N HIS A 103 -3.14 -2.58 12.45
CA HIS A 103 -2.96 -1.24 11.88
C HIS A 103 -1.51 -0.75 12.09
N PRO A 104 -0.52 -1.42 11.48
CA PRO A 104 0.87 -1.05 11.66
C PRO A 104 1.15 0.29 10.99
N VAL A 105 1.86 1.14 11.73
CA VAL A 105 2.48 2.37 11.29
C VAL A 105 3.98 2.14 11.33
N VAL A 106 4.64 2.27 10.18
CA VAL A 106 6.07 1.99 10.02
C VAL A 106 6.76 3.12 9.30
N LYS A 107 8.05 3.25 9.56
CA LYS A 107 8.88 4.16 8.79
C LYS A 107 8.85 3.82 7.31
N TYR A 108 8.66 4.84 6.49
CA TYR A 108 8.82 4.74 5.04
C TYR A 108 10.22 4.26 4.68
N ASP A 109 10.28 3.31 3.75
CA ASP A 109 11.52 2.89 3.09
C ASP A 109 11.28 2.84 1.58
N ALA A 110 12.34 2.92 0.78
CA ALA A 110 12.27 2.83 -0.67
C ALA A 110 11.74 1.47 -1.17
N SER A 111 11.85 0.42 -0.34
CA SER A 111 11.39 -0.92 -0.70
C SER A 111 10.70 -1.65 0.45
N PHE A 112 9.82 -2.57 0.08
CA PHE A 112 9.20 -3.50 1.01
C PHE A 112 9.02 -4.87 0.35
N ARG A 113 8.79 -5.88 1.18
CA ARG A 113 8.68 -7.27 0.75
C ARG A 113 7.42 -7.87 1.33
N ILE A 114 6.71 -8.66 0.53
CA ILE A 114 5.49 -9.35 0.94
C ILE A 114 5.63 -10.85 0.75
N ASN A 115 5.19 -11.61 1.75
CA ASN A 115 4.81 -13.00 1.62
C ASN A 115 3.36 -13.19 2.09
N ALA A 116 2.65 -14.13 1.50
CA ALA A 116 1.31 -14.52 1.94
C ALA A 116 1.27 -16.04 2.12
N PRO A 117 0.51 -16.58 3.09
CA PRO A 117 0.39 -18.01 3.36
C PRO A 117 -0.50 -18.73 2.32
N TYR A 118 -0.37 -18.36 1.05
CA TYR A 118 -1.17 -18.84 -0.07
C TYR A 118 -0.28 -19.04 -1.30
N VAL A 119 -0.72 -19.89 -2.21
CA VAL A 119 -0.03 -20.04 -3.50
C VAL A 119 -0.33 -18.82 -4.36
N LEU A 120 0.71 -18.06 -4.73
CA LEU A 120 0.59 -16.99 -5.71
C LEU A 120 0.26 -17.60 -7.08
N CYS A 121 -0.81 -17.12 -7.73
CA CYS A 121 -1.22 -17.61 -9.02
C CYS A 121 -0.15 -17.34 -10.09
N GLY A 122 0.34 -16.11 -10.19
CA GLY A 122 1.37 -15.74 -11.17
C GLY A 122 2.79 -16.24 -10.91
N ALA A 123 3.04 -17.07 -9.88
CA ALA A 123 4.39 -17.59 -9.58
C ALA A 123 4.53 -19.03 -10.09
N GLY A 124 5.45 -19.27 -11.03
CA GLY A 124 5.83 -20.62 -11.44
C GLY A 124 6.74 -21.29 -10.41
N GLY A 125 6.52 -22.58 -10.12
CA GLY A 125 7.44 -23.40 -9.33
C GLY A 125 6.80 -24.13 -8.13
N ASN A 126 7.49 -25.19 -7.67
CA ASN A 126 7.16 -25.90 -6.43
C ASN A 126 7.50 -24.97 -5.24
N ARG A 127 6.54 -24.66 -4.37
CA ARG A 127 6.65 -23.75 -3.20
C ARG A 127 6.39 -22.26 -3.44
N SER A 128 5.53 -21.90 -4.40
CA SER A 128 5.08 -20.52 -4.59
C SER A 128 4.40 -19.88 -3.37
N TRP A 129 4.00 -20.66 -2.36
CA TRP A 129 3.50 -20.13 -1.06
C TRP A 129 4.60 -19.61 -0.14
N LEU A 130 5.87 -19.93 -0.40
CA LEU A 130 7.03 -19.33 0.27
C LEU A 130 7.59 -18.14 -0.53
N ALA A 131 6.94 -17.76 -1.63
CA ALA A 131 7.43 -16.69 -2.48
C ALA A 131 7.42 -15.38 -1.70
N LEU A 132 8.60 -14.75 -1.66
CA LEU A 132 8.79 -13.39 -1.19
C LEU A 132 8.83 -12.48 -2.41
N LYS A 133 7.93 -11.50 -2.47
CA LYS A 133 7.90 -10.51 -3.55
C LYS A 133 8.45 -9.19 -3.04
N ASN A 134 9.42 -8.64 -3.76
CA ASN A 134 9.99 -7.32 -3.47
C ASN A 134 9.25 -6.26 -4.30
N PHE A 135 9.00 -5.11 -3.69
CA PHE A 135 8.30 -3.99 -4.30
C PHE A 135 9.08 -2.69 -4.07
N SER A 136 9.07 -1.83 -5.08
CA SER A 136 9.42 -0.42 -4.92
C SER A 136 8.24 0.29 -4.26
N THR A 137 8.47 0.90 -3.10
CA THR A 137 7.42 1.62 -2.37
C THR A 137 6.86 2.75 -3.22
N LYS A 138 7.74 3.53 -3.85
CA LYS A 138 7.33 4.63 -4.74
C LYS A 138 6.49 4.16 -5.92
N GLU A 139 6.90 3.08 -6.59
CA GLU A 139 6.17 2.57 -7.76
C GLU A 139 4.76 2.11 -7.38
N VAL A 140 4.62 1.40 -6.26
CA VAL A 140 3.32 0.98 -5.76
C VAL A 140 2.46 2.18 -5.35
N LEU A 141 3.05 3.20 -4.71
CA LEU A 141 2.32 4.41 -4.34
C LEU A 141 1.83 5.19 -5.56
N ASP A 142 2.63 5.27 -6.62
CA ASP A 142 2.30 6.07 -7.81
C ASP A 142 1.37 5.34 -8.78
N HIS A 143 1.53 4.02 -8.93
CA HIS A 143 0.88 3.23 -9.99
C HIS A 143 0.08 2.04 -9.46
N GLY A 144 0.39 1.58 -8.25
CA GLY A 144 -0.09 0.30 -7.74
C GLY A 144 0.55 -0.90 -8.45
N TYR A 145 0.15 -2.09 -8.04
CA TYR A 145 0.61 -3.35 -8.63
C TYR A 145 -0.50 -4.39 -8.61
N ALA A 146 -0.66 -5.14 -9.70
CA ALA A 146 -1.48 -6.35 -9.72
C ALA A 146 -0.65 -7.51 -10.25
N SER A 147 -0.61 -8.62 -9.50
CA SER A 147 0.06 -9.83 -9.98
C SER A 147 -0.67 -10.43 -11.18
N ALA A 148 0.02 -11.19 -12.03
CA ALA A 148 -0.65 -12.02 -13.03
C ALA A 148 -1.54 -13.08 -12.36
N ASN A 149 -2.67 -13.41 -12.99
CA ASN A 149 -3.56 -14.49 -12.57
C ASN A 149 -3.55 -15.64 -13.59
N THR A 150 -2.88 -16.73 -13.25
CA THR A 150 -2.89 -17.97 -14.05
C THR A 150 -3.80 -19.05 -13.46
N CYS A 151 -4.39 -18.82 -12.27
CA CYS A 151 -5.31 -19.76 -11.63
C CYS A 151 -6.72 -19.73 -12.24
N GLY A 152 -7.05 -18.68 -12.98
CA GLY A 152 -8.39 -18.44 -13.50
C GLY A 152 -8.42 -17.26 -14.47
N LYS A 153 -9.63 -16.76 -14.74
CA LYS A 153 -9.86 -15.66 -15.71
C LYS A 153 -10.11 -14.31 -15.06
N VAL A 154 -10.11 -14.26 -13.72
CA VAL A 154 -10.38 -13.02 -12.99
C VAL A 154 -9.23 -12.04 -13.19
N THR A 155 -9.59 -10.79 -13.47
CA THR A 155 -8.64 -9.69 -13.65
C THR A 155 -8.96 -8.55 -12.68
N ALA A 156 -7.95 -7.74 -12.38
CA ALA A 156 -8.09 -6.55 -11.57
C ALA A 156 -7.07 -5.52 -12.04
N SER A 157 -7.48 -4.25 -12.05
CA SER A 157 -6.56 -3.12 -12.24
C SER A 157 -6.16 -2.60 -10.87
N PRO A 158 -4.86 -2.42 -10.60
CA PRO A 158 -4.42 -1.81 -9.36
C PRO A 158 -4.74 -0.32 -9.34
N ARG A 159 -4.76 0.25 -8.14
CA ARG A 159 -4.85 1.69 -7.90
C ARG A 159 -3.55 2.17 -7.25
N PRO A 160 -3.18 3.45 -7.39
CA PRO A 160 -2.09 4.04 -6.63
C PRO A 160 -2.20 3.70 -5.13
N GLY A 161 -1.11 3.23 -4.53
CA GLY A 161 -1.05 2.75 -3.15
C GLY A 161 -1.53 1.31 -2.92
N GLN A 162 -1.91 0.56 -3.95
CA GLN A 162 -2.48 -0.77 -3.80
C GLN A 162 -1.65 -1.87 -4.48
N VAL A 163 -1.44 -2.97 -3.76
CA VAL A 163 -0.92 -4.25 -4.26
C VAL A 163 -2.05 -5.27 -4.28
N ILE A 164 -2.40 -5.79 -5.46
CA ILE A 164 -3.36 -6.89 -5.62
C ILE A 164 -2.59 -8.17 -5.91
N LEU A 165 -2.74 -9.17 -5.03
CA LEU A 165 -2.19 -10.51 -5.21
C LEU A 165 -3.32 -11.49 -5.49
N PHE A 166 -3.28 -12.10 -6.68
CA PHE A 166 -4.10 -13.26 -6.99
C PHE A 166 -3.45 -14.50 -6.42
N VAL A 167 -4.18 -15.16 -5.53
CA VAL A 167 -3.71 -16.31 -4.77
C VAL A 167 -4.71 -17.45 -4.81
N ARG A 168 -4.32 -18.64 -4.36
CA ARG A 168 -5.24 -19.73 -4.04
C ARG A 168 -4.84 -20.40 -2.72
N PRO A 169 -5.80 -21.04 -2.02
CA PRO A 169 -5.48 -21.92 -0.91
C PRO A 169 -4.49 -23.02 -1.29
N LEU A 170 -3.67 -23.44 -0.32
CA LEU A 170 -2.87 -24.64 -0.43
C LEU A 170 -3.80 -25.85 -0.55
N THR A 171 -3.45 -26.75 -1.46
CA THR A 171 -4.01 -28.10 -1.52
C THR A 171 -3.58 -28.91 -0.30
N PHE A 172 -4.29 -30.00 -0.02
CA PHE A 172 -3.95 -30.88 1.09
C PHE A 172 -2.48 -31.38 1.03
N LEU A 173 -2.02 -31.79 -0.15
CA LEU A 173 -0.64 -32.25 -0.37
C LEU A 173 0.40 -31.13 -0.17
N GLU A 174 0.08 -29.88 -0.47
CA GLU A 174 0.97 -28.74 -0.23
C GLU A 174 1.07 -28.40 1.26
N LYS A 175 -0.02 -28.54 2.01
CA LYS A 175 -0.03 -28.36 3.47
C LYS A 175 0.81 -29.40 4.20
N MET A 176 0.80 -30.66 3.75
CA MET A 176 1.62 -31.71 4.36
C MET A 176 3.14 -31.56 4.09
N LYS A 177 3.54 -30.62 3.23
CA LYS A 177 4.95 -30.31 2.95
C LYS A 177 5.47 -29.11 3.75
N GLN A 178 4.61 -28.47 4.55
CA GLN A 178 5.02 -27.50 5.56
C GLN A 178 5.58 -28.24 6.76
#